data_AF-A0A1J5IPL1-F1
#
_entry.id   AF-A0A1J5IPL1-F1
#
_cell.length_a   1.000
_cell.length_b   1.000
_cell.length_c   1.000
_cell.angle_alpha   90.00
_cell.angle_beta   90.00
_cell.angle_gamma   90.00
#
_symmetry.space_group_name_H-M   'P 1'
#
loop_
_entity.id
_entity.type
_entity.pdbx_description
1 polymer ?
#
loop_
_entity_poly.entity_id
_entity_poly.type
_entity_poly.pdbx_seq_one_letter_code
_entity_poly.pdbx_strand_id
1 'polypeptide(L)' 'MLAKWRSAVVARTEISVFSGGMMKEKYASNLDSAGLGCPGRFRVGRKICYPAKNLAEWLESRSTAIPERTRQTE' A
#
# COMPACT_ATOMS: atom_id res chain seq x y z
N MET A 1 0.87 10.38 -2.03
CA MET A 1 1.96 9.40 -1.79
C MET A 1 2.93 9.24 -2.97
N LEU A 2 2.51 9.33 -4.24
CA LEU A 2 3.35 8.96 -5.40
C LEU A 2 4.55 9.86 -5.74
N ALA A 3 4.52 11.15 -5.46
CA ALA A 3 5.49 12.11 -6.02
C ALA A 3 6.97 11.84 -5.69
N LYS A 4 7.25 10.96 -4.71
CA LYS A 4 8.61 10.64 -4.25
C LYS A 4 9.09 9.23 -4.60
N TRP A 5 8.26 8.39 -5.21
CA TRP A 5 8.68 7.03 -5.56
C TRP A 5 9.40 7.01 -6.92
N ARG A 6 10.50 6.26 -7.02
CA ARG A 6 11.43 6.31 -8.17
C ARG A 6 10.91 5.66 -9.46
N SER A 7 9.79 4.96 -9.41
CA SER A 7 9.27 4.14 -10.52
C SER A 7 7.74 4.22 -10.61
N ALA A 8 7.20 3.96 -11.80
CA ALA A 8 5.74 3.80 -11.99
C ALA A 8 5.21 2.46 -11.44
N VAL A 9 6.10 1.55 -11.06
CA VAL A 9 5.79 0.19 -10.62
C VAL A 9 6.43 -0.09 -9.26
N VAL A 10 5.72 -0.85 -8.43
CA VAL A 10 6.19 -1.32 -7.12
C VAL A 10 6.14 -2.83 -7.11
N ALA A 11 7.28 -3.49 -6.86
CA ALA A 11 7.27 -4.92 -6.60
C ALA A 11 6.63 -5.19 -5.24
N ARG A 12 5.87 -6.28 -5.09
CA ARG A 12 5.25 -6.66 -3.81
C ARG A 12 6.28 -6.83 -2.69
N THR A 13 7.50 -7.24 -3.03
CA THR A 13 8.64 -7.33 -2.11
C THR A 13 9.07 -5.96 -1.55
N GLU A 14 8.82 -4.88 -2.28
CA GLU A 14 9.18 -3.51 -1.91
C GLU A 14 8.02 -2.72 -1.29
N ILE A 15 6.86 -3.35 -1.10
CA ILE A 15 5.66 -2.67 -0.56
C ILE A 15 5.91 -2.08 0.83
N SER A 16 6.77 -2.74 1.62
CA SER A 16 7.17 -2.24 2.95
C SER A 16 7.98 -0.95 2.84
N VAL A 17 8.86 -0.83 1.84
CA VAL A 17 9.65 0.38 1.62
C VAL A 17 8.77 1.48 1.04
N PHE A 18 7.95 1.15 0.03
CA PHE A 18 7.01 2.07 -0.60
C PHE A 18 6.05 2.72 0.41
N SER A 19 5.51 1.92 1.33
CA SER A 19 4.55 2.37 2.34
C SER A 19 5.20 2.94 3.61
N GLY A 20 6.53 3.11 3.66
CA GLY A 20 7.22 3.59 4.87
C GLY A 20 7.07 2.66 6.08
N GLY A 21 6.88 1.36 5.86
CA GLY A 21 6.72 0.34 6.90
C GLY A 21 5.27 0.04 7.29
N MET A 22 4.28 0.73 6.70
CA MET A 22 2.86 0.52 7.03
C MET A 22 2.36 -0.87 6.62
N MET A 23 2.89 -1.45 5.54
CA MET A 23 2.44 -2.74 5.01
C MET A 23 3.56 -3.73 4.77
N LYS A 24 3.40 -4.97 5.27
CA LYS A 24 4.35 -6.06 5.05
C LYS A 24 4.00 -6.86 3.78
N GLU A 25 5.02 -7.38 3.11
CA GLU A 25 4.88 -8.23 1.91
C GLU A 25 3.94 -9.41 2.15
N LYS A 26 4.12 -10.15 3.26
CA LYS A 26 3.29 -11.33 3.58
C LYS A 26 1.81 -10.95 3.70
N TYR A 27 1.52 -9.80 4.29
CA TYR A 27 0.14 -9.32 4.43
C TYR A 27 -0.46 -8.96 3.06
N ALA A 28 0.30 -8.27 2.22
CA ALA A 28 -0.10 -7.97 0.85
C ALA A 28 -0.36 -9.26 0.03
N SER A 29 0.49 -10.29 0.18
CA SER A 29 0.30 -11.58 -0.47
C SER A 29 -0.98 -12.30 -0.01
N ASN A 30 -1.31 -12.23 1.27
CA ASN A 30 -2.55 -12.84 1.78
C ASN A 30 -3.79 -12.11 1.23
N LEU A 31 -3.76 -10.78 1.19
CA LEU A 31 -4.83 -9.99 0.60
C LEU A 31 -4.97 -10.26 -0.90
N ASP A 32 -3.85 -10.42 -1.59
CA ASP A 32 -3.87 -10.83 -2.99
C ASP A 32 -4.59 -12.17 -3.19
N SER A 33 -4.25 -13.17 -2.38
CA SER A 33 -4.90 -14.48 -2.41
C SER A 33 -6.38 -14.42 -2.04
N ALA A 34 -6.76 -13.52 -1.14
CA ALA A 34 -8.15 -13.29 -0.74
C ALA A 34 -8.97 -12.46 -1.74
N GLY A 35 -8.36 -11.96 -2.83
CA GLY A 35 -9.01 -11.07 -3.79
C GLY A 35 -9.23 -9.63 -3.28
N LEU A 36 -8.64 -9.28 -2.13
CA LEU A 36 -8.72 -7.96 -1.49
C LEU A 36 -7.46 -7.11 -1.69
N GLY A 37 -6.53 -7.59 -2.52
CA GLY A 37 -5.26 -6.93 -2.82
C GLY A 37 -5.40 -5.72 -3.75
N CYS A 38 -4.27 -5.08 -4.03
CA CYS A 38 -4.23 -3.93 -4.93
C CYS A 38 -4.71 -4.31 -6.35
N PRO A 39 -5.64 -3.54 -6.96
CA PRO A 39 -6.14 -3.82 -8.30
C PRO A 39 -5.06 -3.58 -9.37
N GLY A 40 -5.17 -4.31 -10.49
CA GLY A 40 -4.24 -4.20 -11.60
C GLY A 40 -2.86 -4.80 -11.33
N ARG A 41 -2.75 -5.72 -10.36
CA ARG A 41 -1.53 -6.50 -10.13
C ARG A 41 -1.14 -7.28 -11.39
N PHE A 42 0.15 -7.37 -11.66
CA PHE A 42 0.70 -8.11 -12.77
C PHE A 42 1.97 -8.84 -12.36
N ARG A 43 2.36 -9.84 -13.16
CA ARG A 43 3.56 -10.65 -12.90
C ARG A 43 4.67 -10.24 -13.87
N VAL A 44 5.86 -10.01 -13.33
CA VAL A 44 7.10 -9.82 -14.11
C VAL A 44 8.09 -10.89 -13.67
N GLY A 45 8.30 -11.90 -14.53
CA GLY A 45 9.10 -13.07 -14.20
C GLY A 45 8.55 -13.79 -12.96
N ARG A 46 9.33 -13.79 -11.87
CA ARG A 46 8.97 -14.42 -10.59
C ARG A 46 8.33 -13.45 -9.57
N LYS A 47 8.25 -12.16 -9.89
CA LYS A 47 7.74 -11.13 -8.97
C LYS A 47 6.32 -10.71 -9.33
N ILE A 48 5.51 -10.46 -8.30
CA ILE A 48 4.24 -9.75 -8.44
C ILE A 48 4.50 -8.27 -8.24
N CYS A 49 3.90 -7.46 -9.10
CA CYS A 49 4.08 -6.02 -9.15
C CYS A 49 2.73 -5.32 -9.18
N TYR A 50 2.70 -4.10 -8.68
CA TYR A 50 1.56 -3.20 -8.70
C TYR A 50 1.92 -1.92 -9.45
N PRO A 51 0.99 -1.32 -10.20
CA PRO A 51 1.10 0.07 -10.59
C PRO A 51 1.20 0.92 -9.32
N ALA A 52 2.21 1.78 -9.21
CA ALA A 52 2.43 2.61 -8.04
C ALA A 52 1.19 3.49 -7.72
N LYS A 53 0.48 3.90 -8.78
CA LYS A 53 -0.73 4.71 -8.69
C LYS A 53 -1.84 3.97 -7.95
N ASN A 54 -2.21 2.81 -8.49
CA ASN A 54 -3.23 1.94 -7.91
C ASN A 54 -2.89 1.53 -6.49
N LEU A 55 -1.59 1.28 -6.21
CA LEU A 55 -1.16 0.91 -4.87
C LEU A 55 -1.35 2.04 -3.86
N ALA A 56 -1.06 3.29 -4.24
CA ALA A 56 -1.30 4.43 -3.37
C ALA A 56 -2.80 4.65 -3.11
N GLU A 57 -3.63 4.61 -4.16
CA GLU A 57 -5.08 4.75 -4.05
C GLU A 57 -5.70 3.63 -3.18
N TRP A 58 -5.19 2.41 -3.31
CA TRP A 58 -5.61 1.28 -2.50
C TRP A 58 -5.16 1.37 -1.03
N LEU A 59 -4.01 1.98 -0.75
CA LEU A 59 -3.61 2.25 0.64
C LEU A 59 -4.45 3.37 1.25
N GLU A 60 -4.76 4.41 0.46
CA GLU A 60 -5.58 5.55 0.87
C GLU A 60 -7.01 5.11 1.21
N SER A 61 -7.63 4.27 0.38
CA SER A 61 -8.99 3.75 0.62
C SER A 61 -9.11 2.90 1.90
N ARG A 62 -7.98 2.45 2.45
CA ARG A 62 -7.91 1.66 3.68
C ARG A 62 -7.49 2.48 4.90
N SER A 63 -7.18 3.76 4.69
CA SER A 63 -6.79 4.66 5.78
C SER A 63 -8.02 5.32 6.39
N THR A 64 -7.97 5.56 7.70
CA THR A 64 -9.02 6.29 8.43
C THR A 64 -8.38 7.47 9.14
N ALA A 65 -8.99 8.65 9.03
CA ALA A 65 -8.56 9.83 9.77
C ALA A 65 -8.80 9.64 11.27
N ILE A 66 -7.79 9.94 12.08
CA ILE A 66 -7.93 9.94 13.55
C ILE A 66 -8.43 11.33 13.95
N PRO A 67 -9.56 11.45 14.66
CA PRO A 67 -10.06 12.75 15.12
C PRO A 67 -9.09 13.37 16.14
N GLU A 68 -8.97 14.69 16.14
CA GLU A 68 -8.15 15.41 17.11
C GLU A 68 -8.68 15.19 18.54
N ARG A 69 -7.76 14.93 19.48
CA ARG A 69 -8.10 14.83 20.90
C ARG A 69 -8.20 16.24 21.49
N THR A 70 -9.40 16.75 21.68
CA THR A 70 -9.63 17.96 22.51
C THR A 70 -9.34 17.60 23.97
N ARG A 71 -8.21 18.07 24.52
CA ARG A 71 -8.02 18.07 25.98
C ARG A 71 -8.98 19.11 26.57
N GLN A 72 -10.09 18.65 27.13
CA GLN A 72 -10.83 19.49 28.07
C GLN A 72 -9.94 19.66 29.30
N THR A 73 -9.52 20.90 29.54
CA THR A 73 -8.82 21.30 30.75
C THR A 73 -9.92 21.85 31.66
N GLU A 74 -10.25 21.12 32.73
CA GLU A 74 -11.05 21.62 33.86
C GLU A 74 -10.12 22.25 34.91
#